data_AF-A0A1F6A8B5-F1
#
_entry.id   AF-A0A1F6A8B5-F1
#
_cell.length_a   1.000
_cell.length_b   1.000
_cell.length_c   1.000
_cell.angle_alpha   90.00
_cell.angle_beta   90.00
_cell.angle_gamma   90.00
#
_symmetry.space_group_name_H-M   'P 1'
#
loop_
_entity.id
_entity.type
_entity.pdbx_description
1 polymer ?
#
loop_
_entity_poly.entity_id
_entity_poly.type
_entity_poly.pdbx_seq_one_letter_code
_entity_poly.pdbx_strand_id
1 'polypeptide(L)'
;MRITKNKEQRTKVWKFGFTLMELLVVISIIAILITVGLTSFSTAQKKARDSKRKNDIKEVQTALEQYYSVCGSVYPTGADDSFYAGGIVCSSPSLAMMPTVPSDPRGTPPYYCPTPAATNCTSLTYQICASLESETPSTFCLTNQQ
;
A
#
# COMPACT_ATOMS: atom_id res chain seq x y z
N MET A 1 -37.70 65.82 45.73
CA MET A 1 -36.77 65.11 44.81
C MET A 1 -36.77 63.63 45.19
N ARG A 2 -37.40 62.75 44.40
CA ARG A 2 -37.53 61.30 44.69
C ARG A 2 -36.33 60.57 44.07
N ILE A 3 -35.54 59.88 44.89
CA ILE A 3 -34.46 59.00 44.41
C ILE A 3 -35.05 57.61 44.18
N THR A 4 -35.03 57.16 42.93
CA THR A 4 -35.41 55.80 42.53
C THR A 4 -34.26 54.83 42.81
N LYS A 5 -34.48 53.79 43.63
CA LYS A 5 -33.52 52.70 43.80
C LYS A 5 -33.55 51.77 42.58
N ASN A 6 -32.42 51.65 41.88
CA ASN A 6 -32.21 50.70 40.80
C ASN A 6 -32.02 49.29 41.36
N LYS A 7 -32.81 48.31 40.92
CA LYS A 7 -32.71 46.90 41.34
C LYS A 7 -31.81 46.15 40.36
N GLU A 8 -30.56 45.88 40.76
CA GLU A 8 -29.67 44.98 40.02
C GLU A 8 -30.23 43.55 40.05
N GLN A 9 -30.84 43.13 38.94
CA GLN A 9 -31.30 41.76 38.73
C GLN A 9 -30.09 40.87 38.43
N ARG A 10 -29.47 40.31 39.46
CA ARG A 10 -28.39 39.33 39.30
C ARG A 10 -28.96 38.02 38.74
N THR A 11 -28.71 37.76 37.46
CA THR A 11 -29.03 36.48 36.82
C THR A 11 -28.25 35.36 37.50
N LYS A 12 -28.95 34.41 38.14
CA LYS A 12 -28.36 33.19 38.70
C LYS A 12 -27.81 32.33 37.56
N VAL A 13 -26.49 32.33 37.37
CA VAL A 13 -25.81 31.38 36.48
C VAL A 13 -25.80 30.02 37.18
N TRP A 14 -26.55 29.05 36.65
CA TRP A 14 -26.50 27.67 37.13
C TRP A 14 -25.20 27.03 36.65
N LYS A 15 -24.30 26.74 37.59
CA LYS A 15 -23.08 25.97 37.30
C LYS A 15 -23.45 24.49 37.30
N PHE A 16 -23.67 23.92 36.11
CA PHE A 16 -23.71 22.48 35.93
C PHE A 16 -22.28 21.96 35.87
N GLY A 17 -21.84 21.25 36.90
CA GLY A 17 -20.55 20.57 36.92
C GLY A 17 -20.71 19.14 36.41
N PHE A 18 -19.72 18.65 35.67
CA PHE A 18 -19.63 17.24 35.30
C PHE A 18 -19.47 16.36 36.55
N THR A 19 -20.19 15.25 36.63
CA THR A 19 -19.97 14.26 37.68
C THR A 19 -18.73 13.42 37.37
N LEU A 20 -18.03 12.95 38.41
CA LEU A 20 -16.88 12.05 38.24
C LEU A 20 -17.26 10.75 37.50
N MET A 21 -18.48 10.27 37.74
CA MET A 21 -19.00 9.06 37.10
C MET A 21 -19.27 9.26 35.61
N GLU A 22 -19.79 10.42 35.20
CA GLU A 22 -19.98 10.72 33.77
C GLU A 22 -18.64 10.72 33.02
N LEU A 23 -17.60 11.32 33.60
CA LEU A 23 -16.27 11.31 32.99
C LEU A 23 -15.70 9.87 32.92
N LEU A 24 -15.91 9.08 33.98
CA LEU A 24 -15.41 7.70 34.07
C LEU A 24 -16.02 6.78 33.00
N VAL A 25 -17.33 6.90 32.77
CA VAL A 25 -18.01 6.10 31.74
C VAL A 25 -17.55 6.49 30.33
N VAL A 26 -17.27 7.77 30.09
CA VAL A 26 -16.82 8.24 28.77
C VAL A 26 -15.43 7.67 28.44
N ILE A 27 -14.48 7.75 29.37
CA ILE A 27 -13.13 7.22 29.12
C ILE A 27 -13.13 5.69 28.97
N SER A 28 -14.03 4.98 29.66
CA SER A 28 -14.12 3.52 29.53
C SER A 28 -14.63 3.11 28.15
N ILE A 29 -15.63 3.82 27.61
CA ILE A 29 -16.13 3.57 26.26
C ILE A 29 -15.06 3.90 25.21
N ILE A 30 -14.35 5.04 25.35
CA ILE A 30 -13.27 5.43 24.43
C ILE A 30 -12.16 4.37 24.40
N ALA A 31 -11.77 3.83 25.56
CA ALA A 31 -10.74 2.80 25.66
C ALA A 31 -11.12 1.51 24.90
N ILE A 32 -12.39 1.10 25.00
CA ILE A 32 -12.91 -0.07 24.27
C ILE A 32 -12.87 0.18 22.75
N LEU A 33 -13.36 1.34 22.31
CA LEU A 33 -13.40 1.70 20.89
C LEU A 33 -11.99 1.77 20.26
N ILE A 34 -11.01 2.35 20.97
CA ILE A 34 -9.62 2.42 20.50
C ILE A 34 -9.04 1.01 20.34
N THR A 35 -9.25 0.13 21.33
CA THR A 35 -8.69 -1.23 21.30
C THR A 35 -9.17 -2.02 20.09
N VAL A 36 -10.47 -1.95 19.77
CA VAL A 36 -11.03 -2.59 18.58
C VAL A 36 -10.57 -1.89 17.30
N GLY A 37 -10.47 -0.55 17.31
CA GLY A 37 -10.03 0.24 16.17
C GLY A 37 -8.59 -0.06 15.73
N LEU A 38 -7.65 -0.23 16.67
CA LEU A 38 -6.23 -0.45 16.36
C LEU A 38 -5.98 -1.77 15.63
N THR A 39 -6.64 -2.85 16.05
CA THR A 39 -6.47 -4.18 15.44
C THR A 39 -7.03 -4.22 14.01
N SER A 40 -8.18 -3.58 13.80
CA SER A 40 -8.79 -3.41 12.49
C SER A 40 -7.91 -2.57 11.55
N PHE A 41 -7.36 -1.45 12.04
CA PHE A 41 -6.51 -0.56 11.27
C PHE A 41 -5.21 -1.24 10.78
N SER A 42 -4.55 -2.02 11.65
CA SER A 42 -3.34 -2.78 11.28
C SER A 42 -3.62 -3.77 10.14
N THR A 43 -4.77 -4.46 10.20
CA THR A 43 -5.19 -5.40 9.15
C THR A 43 -5.52 -4.69 7.85
N ALA A 44 -6.20 -3.54 7.91
CA ALA A 44 -6.52 -2.73 6.75
C ALA A 44 -5.24 -2.21 6.05
N GLN A 45 -4.23 -1.79 6.80
CA GLN A 45 -2.95 -1.38 6.22
C GLN A 45 -2.22 -2.52 5.51
N LYS A 46 -2.24 -3.74 6.07
CA LYS A 46 -1.66 -4.93 5.41
C LYS A 46 -2.34 -5.19 4.07
N LYS A 47 -3.68 -5.20 4.06
CA LYS A 47 -4.47 -5.37 2.82
C LYS A 47 -4.22 -4.27 1.79
N ALA A 48 -4.06 -3.01 2.23
CA ALA A 48 -3.73 -1.91 1.33
C ALA A 48 -2.35 -2.10 0.67
N ARG A 49 -1.33 -2.52 1.44
CA ARG A 49 -0.02 -2.86 0.88
C ARG A 49 -0.09 -4.05 -0.08
N ASP A 50 -0.85 -5.08 0.26
CA ASP A 50 -1.04 -6.24 -0.62
C ASP A 50 -1.73 -5.86 -1.93
N SER A 51 -2.74 -4.97 -1.87
CA SER A 51 -3.37 -4.42 -3.07
C SER A 51 -2.37 -3.62 -3.92
N LYS A 52 -1.49 -2.82 -3.29
CA LYS A 52 -0.43 -2.10 -4.00
C LYS A 52 0.53 -3.07 -4.68
N ARG A 53 1.01 -4.11 -3.97
CA ARG A 53 1.86 -5.16 -4.54
C ARG A 53 1.25 -5.87 -5.74
N LYS A 54 -0.04 -6.25 -5.64
CA LYS A 54 -0.77 -6.87 -6.74
C LYS A 54 -0.88 -5.95 -7.96
N ASN A 55 -1.11 -4.66 -7.74
CA ASN A 55 -1.19 -3.69 -8.83
C ASN A 55 0.18 -3.45 -9.48
N ASP A 56 1.23 -3.33 -8.67
CA ASP A 56 2.61 -3.14 -9.17
C ASP A 56 3.06 -4.31 -10.04
N ILE A 57 2.78 -5.54 -9.63
CA ILE A 57 3.09 -6.74 -10.43
C ILE A 57 2.34 -6.74 -11.76
N LYS A 58 1.06 -6.33 -11.77
CA LYS A 58 0.28 -6.23 -13.02
C LYS A 58 0.83 -5.17 -13.96
N GLU A 59 1.30 -4.06 -13.41
CA GLU A 59 1.96 -2.99 -14.16
C GLU A 59 3.26 -3.50 -14.79
N VAL A 60 4.07 -4.24 -14.02
CA VAL A 60 5.30 -4.90 -14.49
C VAL A 60 4.99 -5.92 -15.58
N GLN A 61 3.97 -6.77 -15.40
CA GLN A 61 3.51 -7.71 -16.42
C GLN A 61 3.17 -6.98 -17.73
N THR A 62 2.40 -5.90 -17.66
CA THR A 62 2.03 -5.13 -18.86
C THR A 62 3.27 -4.59 -19.57
N ALA A 63 4.24 -4.07 -18.83
CA ALA A 63 5.50 -3.59 -19.39
C ALA A 63 6.35 -4.72 -19.99
N LEU A 64 6.33 -5.93 -19.43
CA LEU A 64 7.01 -7.11 -19.99
C LEU A 64 6.37 -7.56 -21.30
N GLU A 65 5.03 -7.61 -21.39
CA GLU A 65 4.31 -7.95 -22.63
C GLU A 65 4.55 -6.90 -23.74
N GLN A 66 4.63 -5.62 -23.37
CA GLN A 66 5.02 -4.54 -24.28
C GLN A 66 6.47 -4.69 -24.73
N TYR A 67 7.39 -5.03 -23.81
CA TYR A 67 8.78 -5.32 -24.14
C TYR A 67 8.87 -6.45 -25.16
N TYR A 68 8.16 -7.57 -24.94
CA TYR A 68 8.13 -8.69 -25.88
C TYR A 68 7.69 -8.25 -27.29
N SER A 69 6.65 -7.41 -27.36
CA SER A 69 6.10 -6.92 -28.63
C SER A 69 7.06 -6.01 -29.40
N VAL A 70 7.93 -5.26 -28.71
CA VAL A 70 8.78 -4.21 -29.33
C VAL A 70 10.24 -4.65 -29.46
N CYS A 71 10.73 -5.53 -28.58
CA CYS A 71 12.15 -5.85 -28.41
C CYS A 71 12.53 -7.21 -29.02
N GLY A 72 11.87 -7.59 -30.12
CA GLY A 72 12.23 -8.79 -30.86
C GLY A 72 11.66 -10.10 -30.30
N SER A 73 10.47 -10.07 -29.69
CA SER A 73 9.76 -11.28 -29.23
C SER A 73 10.54 -12.09 -28.20
N VAL A 74 11.26 -11.38 -27.32
CA VAL A 74 11.97 -11.98 -26.18
C VAL A 74 11.67 -11.22 -24.90
N TYR A 75 11.70 -11.91 -23.76
CA TYR A 75 11.67 -11.29 -22.44
C TYR A 75 13.07 -10.92 -21.95
N PRO A 76 13.19 -9.91 -21.07
CA PRO A 76 14.46 -9.58 -20.43
C PRO A 76 14.96 -10.78 -19.64
N THR A 77 16.16 -11.26 -19.96
CA THR A 77 16.82 -12.28 -19.14
C THR A 77 17.75 -11.58 -18.15
N GLY A 78 18.12 -12.24 -17.04
CA GLY A 78 19.03 -11.66 -16.04
C GLY A 78 20.45 -11.35 -16.56
N ALA A 79 20.75 -11.63 -17.83
CA ALA A 79 21.98 -11.22 -18.50
C ALA A 79 21.84 -9.89 -19.27
N ASP A 80 20.60 -9.43 -19.49
CA ASP A 80 20.29 -8.16 -20.14
C ASP A 80 20.13 -7.10 -19.05
N ASP A 81 20.94 -6.02 -19.10
CA ASP A 81 20.91 -4.87 -18.16
C ASP A 81 19.53 -4.18 -18.06
N SER A 82 18.59 -4.59 -18.91
CA SER A 82 17.21 -4.15 -19.05
C SER A 82 16.32 -4.34 -17.80
N PHE A 83 16.81 -4.99 -16.73
CA PHE A 83 16.08 -5.17 -15.47
C PHE A 83 16.83 -4.66 -14.23
N TYR A 84 18.14 -4.41 -14.34
CA TYR A 84 19.00 -4.09 -13.17
C TYR A 84 19.11 -2.60 -12.85
N ALA A 85 18.78 -1.72 -13.80
CA ALA A 85 18.75 -0.27 -13.58
C ALA A 85 17.46 0.22 -12.90
N GLY A 86 16.64 -0.71 -12.40
CA GLY A 86 15.38 -0.39 -11.76
C GLY A 86 14.31 0.04 -12.75
N GLY A 87 14.36 -0.34 -14.03
CA GLY A 87 13.35 -0.09 -15.06
C GLY A 87 13.35 -1.20 -16.10
N ILE A 88 12.33 -1.27 -16.97
CA ILE A 88 12.22 -2.19 -18.12
C ILE A 88 12.46 -1.38 -19.39
N VAL A 89 13.63 -1.59 -20.01
CA VAL A 89 14.08 -0.80 -21.18
C VAL A 89 14.49 -1.69 -22.33
N CYS A 90 14.01 -1.36 -23.52
CA CYS A 90 14.44 -1.92 -24.78
C CYS A 90 15.69 -1.19 -25.26
N SER A 91 16.77 -1.89 -25.58
CA SER A 91 17.99 -1.27 -26.13
C SER A 91 17.88 -0.99 -27.63
N SER A 92 16.97 -1.65 -28.33
CA SER A 92 16.75 -1.49 -29.78
C SER A 92 15.30 -1.86 -30.14
N PRO A 93 14.44 -0.86 -30.45
CA PRO A 93 14.68 0.58 -30.35
C PRO A 93 14.85 1.02 -28.89
N SER A 94 15.64 2.07 -28.63
CA SER A 94 15.91 2.60 -27.30
C SER A 94 14.64 3.20 -26.66
N LEU A 95 13.81 2.36 -26.03
CA LEU A 95 12.49 2.70 -25.51
C LEU A 95 12.28 2.12 -24.11
N ALA A 96 11.90 2.98 -23.16
CA ALA A 96 11.54 2.55 -21.81
C ALA A 96 10.05 2.18 -21.74
N MET A 97 9.74 0.91 -21.46
CA MET A 97 8.37 0.47 -21.17
C MET A 97 7.98 0.85 -19.75
N MET A 98 8.95 0.77 -18.84
CA MET A 98 8.80 1.19 -17.46
C MET A 98 10.11 1.85 -17.01
N PRO A 99 10.16 3.17 -16.80
CA PRO A 99 11.40 3.85 -16.42
C PRO A 99 11.83 3.52 -14.99
N THR A 100 10.87 3.17 -14.11
CA THR A 100 11.14 2.76 -12.74
C THR A 100 10.22 1.61 -12.31
N VAL A 101 10.78 0.45 -11.96
CA VAL A 101 10.06 -0.67 -11.36
C VAL A 101 9.60 -0.25 -9.97
N PRO A 102 8.31 -0.37 -9.65
CA PRO A 102 7.81 -0.04 -8.32
C PRO A 102 8.54 -0.85 -7.25
N SER A 103 9.00 -0.17 -6.21
CA SER A 103 9.57 -0.82 -5.03
C SER A 103 8.46 -1.30 -4.09
N ASP A 104 8.71 -2.41 -3.37
CA ASP A 104 7.79 -2.84 -2.31
C ASP A 104 7.58 -1.71 -1.28
N PRO A 105 6.34 -1.46 -0.80
CA PRO A 105 6.06 -0.46 0.24
C PRO A 105 6.84 -0.62 1.55
N ARG A 106 7.50 -1.77 1.79
CA ARG A 106 8.37 -2.03 2.95
C ARG A 106 9.87 -1.88 2.68
N GLY A 107 10.28 -1.51 1.46
CA GLY A 107 11.68 -1.16 1.14
C GLY A 107 12.61 -2.34 0.85
N THR A 108 12.08 -3.55 0.61
CA THR A 108 12.84 -4.73 0.16
C THR A 108 13.01 -4.74 -1.37
N PRO A 109 14.00 -5.49 -1.92
CA PRO A 109 14.32 -5.47 -3.35
C PRO A 109 13.10 -5.72 -4.25
N PRO A 110 13.13 -5.19 -5.49
CA PRO A 110 11.99 -5.17 -6.41
C PRO A 110 11.47 -6.58 -6.67
N TYR A 111 10.15 -6.68 -6.94
CA TYR A 111 9.45 -7.91 -7.33
C TYR A 111 10.34 -8.75 -8.25
N TYR A 112 10.85 -9.86 -7.73
CA TYR A 112 11.93 -10.59 -8.37
C TYR A 112 11.36 -11.53 -9.44
N CYS A 113 11.96 -11.59 -10.65
CA CYS A 113 12.01 -12.88 -11.36
C CYS A 113 13.01 -13.70 -10.54
N PRO A 114 12.67 -14.90 -10.05
CA PRO A 114 13.69 -15.69 -9.39
C PRO A 114 14.82 -15.91 -10.38
N THR A 115 16.03 -15.77 -9.83
CA THR A 115 17.36 -15.93 -10.44
C THR A 115 17.43 -17.09 -11.44
N PRO A 116 18.53 -17.25 -12.19
CA PRO A 116 18.75 -18.38 -13.13
C PRO A 116 18.53 -19.82 -12.60
N ALA A 117 18.13 -20.00 -11.33
CA ALA A 117 17.62 -21.25 -10.76
C ALA A 117 16.09 -21.44 -10.88
N ALA A 118 15.33 -20.45 -11.38
CA ALA A 118 13.93 -20.64 -11.75
C ALA A 118 13.83 -21.21 -13.16
N THR A 119 13.29 -22.43 -13.25
CA THR A 119 13.05 -23.17 -14.49
C THR A 119 12.15 -22.42 -15.49
N ASN A 120 11.54 -21.30 -15.10
CA ASN A 120 10.51 -20.57 -15.84
C ASN A 120 10.90 -19.13 -16.27
N CYS A 121 12.10 -18.63 -15.98
CA CYS A 121 12.58 -17.33 -16.49
C CYS A 121 13.54 -17.61 -17.68
N THR A 122 13.02 -17.60 -18.91
CA THR A 122 13.78 -17.78 -20.16
C THR A 122 13.54 -16.58 -21.08
N SER A 123 14.17 -16.54 -22.27
CA SER A 123 13.85 -15.53 -23.29
C SER A 123 12.40 -15.60 -23.77
N LEU A 124 11.65 -16.66 -23.46
CA LEU A 124 10.26 -16.84 -23.88
C LEU A 124 9.26 -16.91 -22.71
N THR A 125 9.75 -17.00 -21.48
CA THR A 125 8.89 -17.16 -20.30
C THR A 125 9.38 -16.27 -19.17
N TYR A 126 8.46 -15.65 -18.43
CA TYR A 126 8.78 -14.94 -17.20
C TYR A 126 7.86 -15.38 -16.07
N GLN A 127 8.33 -15.20 -14.84
CA GLN A 127 7.54 -15.36 -13.62
C GLN A 127 7.90 -14.25 -12.63
N ILE A 128 6.95 -13.39 -12.31
CA ILE A 128 7.11 -12.28 -11.36
C ILE A 128 6.29 -12.55 -10.10
N CYS A 129 6.88 -12.37 -8.91
CA CYS A 129 6.22 -12.72 -7.64
C CYS A 129 6.32 -11.60 -6.58
N ALA A 130 5.30 -11.49 -5.73
CA ALA A 130 5.29 -10.67 -4.52
C ALA A 130 4.96 -11.53 -3.30
N SER A 131 5.51 -11.15 -2.16
CA SER A 131 5.10 -11.68 -0.87
C SER A 131 3.96 -10.84 -0.27
N LEU A 132 2.81 -11.47 -0.03
CA LEU A 132 1.63 -10.86 0.58
C LEU A 132 1.65 -11.04 2.11
N GLU A 133 1.15 -10.04 2.84
CA GLU A 133 1.13 -10.02 4.30
C GLU A 133 -0.18 -10.54 4.92
N SER A 134 -1.28 -10.50 4.16
CA SER A 134 -2.64 -10.81 4.63
C SER A 134 -3.21 -12.11 4.07
N GLU A 135 -2.52 -12.78 3.14
CA GLU A 135 -3.04 -13.96 2.42
C GLU A 135 -2.14 -15.18 2.61
N THR A 136 -2.74 -16.38 2.55
CA THR A 136 -2.04 -17.68 2.55
C THR A 136 -2.54 -18.50 1.35
N PRO A 137 -1.67 -18.90 0.39
CA PRO A 137 -0.22 -18.71 0.37
C PRO A 137 0.17 -17.23 0.29
N SER A 138 1.21 -16.85 1.04
CA SER A 138 1.73 -15.48 1.12
C SER A 138 2.53 -15.07 -0.12
N THR A 139 2.33 -15.75 -1.24
CA THR A 139 3.06 -15.52 -2.48
C THR A 139 2.06 -15.39 -3.62
N PHE A 140 2.12 -14.27 -4.32
CA PHE A 140 1.33 -14.01 -5.51
C PHE A 140 2.27 -13.92 -6.70
N CYS A 141 2.13 -14.83 -7.65
CA CYS A 141 2.96 -14.88 -8.84
C CYS A 141 2.10 -14.71 -10.09
N LEU A 142 2.63 -13.99 -11.08
CA LEU A 142 2.12 -13.95 -12.44
C LEU A 142 3.19 -14.50 -13.39
N THR A 143 2.74 -15.21 -14.41
CA THR A 143 3.58 -15.73 -15.49
C THR A 143 3.12 -15.13 -16.81
N ASN A 144 3.92 -15.30 -17.86
CA ASN A 144 3.49 -15.01 -19.22
C ASN A 144 2.16 -15.74 -19.52
N GLN A 145 1.25 -15.03 -20.20
CA GLN A 145 0.01 -15.61 -20.70
C GLN A 145 0.34 -16.29 -22.03
N GLN A 146 0.21 -17.62 -22.09
CA GLN A 146 0.31 -18.37 -23.35
C GLN A 146 -0.83 -18.01 -24.29
#